data_AF-A0A7S4W7V3-F1
#
_entry.id   AF-A0A7S4W7V3-F1
#
_cell.length_a   1.000
_cell.length_b   1.000
_cell.length_c   1.000
_cell.angle_alpha   90.00
_cell.angle_beta   90.00
_cell.angle_gamma   90.00
#
_symmetry.space_group_name_H-M   'P 1'
#
loop_
_entity.id
_entity.type
_entity.pdbx_description
1 polymer ?
#
loop_
_entity_poly.entity_id
_entity_poly.type
_entity_poly.pdbx_seq_one_letter_code
_entity_poly.pdbx_strand_id
1 'polypeptide(L)'
;QAPARALAAIGLRAAAVGASEAGGVGTVAMEVPVVVGRAELETLRASHEALRRQVEALVQCLEQKNVVGKGELEGQERAASASPDTRRAASPNAASQRRAASQEDRRPLALAKPEKLFAVGGFSNRQDTIGLKAGEYFDPEYDMWQDLPPLNWSRAFHASAVLNRCLYIVGGHFHAVAKSTVRFDTDKWQWETLGSMSKMRSEAAATASGRFLWVCGGTNGPHVWDCMERFDPKGNHGKGVWEEMPCMSEKRRSHAMGNVRGELLVCGGLNQGPLQECQGMPALTSAEVFRPGQGKWEAVEPMVIRRCRHAMATNGSTAYVCGGINSVCGIATTAVELYNLSTGTWVRGAPMMQPRFWHGVGFVAGRLFVVGGFHEEVFPDNPAVCSGEQFDPETGKWTAATAMSTGRTAFTGGVVAFDGVPGQYAAARRTSPRPSALRRPASPTTRQLSETMG
;
A
#
# COMPACT_ATOMS: atom_id res chain seq x y z
N GLN A 1 -13.59 25.42 -8.31
CA GLN A 1 -12.84 26.42 -7.53
C GLN A 1 -13.53 27.79 -7.40
N ALA A 2 -14.73 28.01 -7.96
CA ALA A 2 -15.49 29.26 -7.77
C ALA A 2 -16.40 29.36 -6.51
N PRO A 3 -16.86 28.28 -5.82
CA PRO A 3 -17.76 28.47 -4.67
C PRO A 3 -17.03 28.83 -3.37
N ALA A 4 -15.71 28.59 -3.29
CA ALA A 4 -14.91 28.88 -2.09
C ALA A 4 -14.66 30.38 -1.86
N ARG A 5 -14.81 31.23 -2.89
CA ARG A 5 -14.64 32.69 -2.78
C ARG A 5 -15.89 33.42 -2.31
N ALA A 6 -17.08 32.81 -2.39
CA ALA A 6 -18.33 33.43 -1.94
C ALA A 6 -18.51 33.36 -0.42
N LEU A 7 -17.98 32.31 0.23
CA LEU A 7 -18.08 32.12 1.69
C LEU A 7 -17.20 33.09 2.50
N ALA A 8 -16.17 33.68 1.89
CA ALA A 8 -15.31 34.66 2.57
C ALA A 8 -15.93 36.06 2.65
N ALA A 9 -17.02 36.34 1.92
CA ALA A 9 -17.72 37.62 1.96
C ALA A 9 -18.79 37.70 3.07
N ILE A 10 -19.14 36.57 3.70
CA ILE A 10 -20.11 36.51 4.79
C ILE A 10 -19.35 36.72 6.11
N GLY A 11 -19.17 37.99 6.47
CA GLY A 11 -18.49 38.42 7.69
C GLY A 11 -19.23 38.01 8.97
N LEU A 12 -18.97 36.81 9.47
CA LEU A 12 -19.35 36.40 10.82
C LEU A 12 -18.33 36.91 11.84
N ARG A 13 -18.56 38.12 12.37
CA ARG A 13 -17.92 38.58 13.62
C ARG A 13 -18.61 37.89 14.79
N ALA A 14 -18.00 36.86 15.36
CA ALA A 14 -18.37 36.39 16.69
C ALA A 14 -17.87 37.42 17.73
N ALA A 15 -18.80 38.14 18.37
CA ALA A 15 -18.49 39.06 19.45
C ALA A 15 -18.05 38.27 20.69
N ALA A 16 -16.83 38.53 21.16
CA ALA A 16 -16.34 38.06 22.45
C ALA A 16 -17.06 38.80 23.58
N VAL A 17 -17.64 38.07 24.53
CA VAL A 17 -18.09 38.60 25.82
C VAL A 17 -17.38 37.80 26.91
N GLY A 18 -16.56 38.49 27.70
CA GLY A 18 -15.93 37.93 28.90
C GLY A 18 -16.91 37.90 30.07
N ALA A 19 -16.74 36.93 30.97
CA ALA A 19 -17.29 36.96 32.32
C ALA A 19 -16.42 36.08 33.23
N SER A 20 -16.09 36.63 34.40
CA SER A 20 -15.33 35.97 35.48
C SER A 20 -16.25 35.12 36.37
N GLU A 21 -15.61 34.29 37.19
CA GLU A 21 -16.09 33.47 38.33
C GLU A 21 -17.56 33.56 38.77
N ALA A 22 -18.25 32.39 38.78
CA ALA A 22 -18.97 31.80 39.92
C ALA A 22 -19.82 30.61 39.45
N GLY A 23 -19.89 29.54 40.25
CA GLY A 23 -20.43 28.23 39.87
C GLY A 23 -21.94 28.14 39.63
N GLY A 24 -22.37 27.01 39.08
CA GLY A 24 -23.78 26.64 38.94
C GLY A 24 -24.07 25.90 37.63
N VAL A 25 -24.60 24.68 37.75
CA VAL A 25 -24.98 23.78 36.66
C VAL A 25 -26.18 24.33 35.88
N GLY A 26 -26.13 24.30 34.54
CA GLY A 26 -27.31 24.51 33.67
C GLY A 26 -26.96 24.77 32.21
N THR A 27 -27.02 23.75 31.35
CA THR A 27 -26.97 23.90 29.89
C THR A 27 -28.32 24.39 29.35
N VAL A 28 -28.36 25.60 28.78
CA VAL A 28 -29.49 26.08 27.96
C VAL A 28 -29.02 26.19 26.52
N ALA A 29 -29.57 25.36 25.64
CA ALA A 29 -29.37 25.49 24.19
C ALA A 29 -30.27 26.62 23.65
N MET A 30 -29.67 27.65 23.06
CA MET A 30 -30.40 28.61 22.23
C MET A 30 -30.20 28.27 20.76
N GLU A 31 -31.28 27.96 20.05
CA GLU A 31 -31.30 27.91 18.59
C GLU A 31 -31.40 29.34 18.03
N VAL A 32 -30.45 29.72 17.17
CA VAL A 32 -30.49 30.97 16.40
C VAL A 32 -30.83 30.63 14.95
N PRO A 33 -31.95 31.11 14.38
CA PRO A 33 -32.28 30.85 12.99
C PRO A 33 -31.40 31.69 12.05
N VAL A 34 -30.76 31.04 11.08
CA VAL A 34 -29.99 31.71 10.02
C VAL A 34 -30.96 32.19 8.93
N VAL A 35 -31.18 33.51 8.85
CA VAL A 35 -31.96 34.14 7.78
C VAL A 35 -31.02 34.52 6.65
N VAL A 36 -31.09 33.80 5.52
CA VAL A 36 -30.33 34.12 4.29
C VAL A 36 -31.12 35.14 3.47
N GLY A 37 -30.47 36.23 3.04
CA GLY A 37 -31.13 37.32 2.33
C GLY A 37 -31.55 36.93 0.92
N ARG A 38 -32.68 37.47 0.43
CA ARG A 38 -33.24 37.16 -0.91
C ARG A 38 -32.26 37.41 -2.06
N ALA A 39 -31.39 38.41 -1.93
CA ALA A 39 -30.33 38.73 -2.90
C ALA A 39 -29.20 37.68 -2.94
N GLU A 40 -28.86 37.08 -1.79
CA GLU A 40 -27.84 36.02 -1.70
C GLU A 40 -28.36 34.73 -2.37
N LEU A 41 -29.65 34.45 -2.22
CA LEU A 41 -30.31 33.31 -2.85
C LEU A 41 -30.35 33.44 -4.39
N GLU A 42 -30.57 34.65 -4.91
CA GLU A 42 -30.56 34.92 -6.36
C GLU A 42 -29.15 34.79 -6.95
N THR A 43 -28.14 35.25 -6.22
CA THR A 43 -26.72 35.11 -6.63
C THR A 43 -26.29 33.64 -6.68
N LEU A 44 -26.76 32.83 -5.72
CA LEU A 44 -26.50 31.40 -5.68
C LEU A 44 -27.20 30.65 -6.82
N ARG A 45 -28.44 31.03 -7.16
CA ARG A 45 -29.20 30.47 -8.29
C ARG A 45 -28.54 30.77 -9.63
N ALA A 46 -28.09 32.01 -9.84
CA ALA A 46 -27.37 32.39 -11.06
C ALA A 46 -26.05 31.60 -11.21
N SER A 47 -25.33 31.38 -10.10
CA SER A 47 -24.09 30.59 -10.08
C SER A 47 -24.34 29.11 -10.38
N HIS A 48 -25.43 28.55 -9.87
CA HIS A 48 -25.83 27.16 -10.14
C HIS A 48 -26.22 26.94 -11.60
N GLU A 49 -26.92 27.90 -12.20
CA GLU A 49 -27.33 27.83 -13.61
C GLU A 49 -26.15 27.95 -14.58
N ALA A 50 -25.15 28.77 -14.24
CA ALA A 50 -23.90 28.85 -14.99
C ALA A 50 -23.10 27.53 -14.95
N LEU A 51 -23.05 26.87 -13.78
CA LEU A 51 -22.38 25.58 -13.63
C LEU A 51 -23.09 24.48 -14.43
N ARG A 52 -24.43 24.50 -14.45
CA ARG A 52 -25.24 23.56 -15.23
C ARG A 52 -24.95 23.65 -16.74
N ARG A 53 -24.85 24.87 -17.29
CA ARG A 53 -24.51 25.09 -18.70
C ARG A 53 -23.09 24.60 -19.05
N GLN A 54 -22.14 24.71 -18.13
CA GLN A 54 -20.78 24.17 -18.33
C GLN A 54 -20.75 22.64 -18.38
N VAL A 55 -21.58 21.98 -17.56
CA VAL A 55 -21.71 20.51 -17.58
C VAL A 55 -22.37 20.04 -18.87
N GLU A 56 -23.44 20.71 -19.32
CA GLU A 56 -24.14 20.37 -20.58
C GLU A 56 -23.21 20.51 -21.80
N ALA A 57 -22.34 21.53 -21.84
CA ALA A 57 -21.35 21.69 -22.91
C ALA A 57 -20.27 20.59 -22.91
N LEU A 58 -19.85 20.12 -21.72
CA LEU A 58 -18.89 19.01 -21.60
C LEU A 58 -19.49 17.68 -22.07
N VAL A 59 -20.77 17.44 -21.78
CA VAL A 59 -21.49 16.24 -22.26
C VAL A 59 -21.58 16.22 -23.78
N GLN A 60 -21.94 17.34 -24.42
CA GLN A 60 -21.97 17.44 -25.89
C GLN A 60 -20.60 17.21 -26.54
N CYS A 61 -19.52 17.71 -25.92
CA CYS A 61 -18.15 17.50 -26.40
C CYS A 61 -17.72 16.02 -26.31
N LEU A 62 -18.15 15.32 -25.26
CA LEU A 62 -17.89 13.88 -25.10
C LEU A 62 -18.69 13.04 -26.10
N GLU A 63 -19.94 13.41 -26.38
CA GLU A 63 -20.77 12.72 -27.39
C GLU A 63 -20.18 12.87 -28.80
N GLN A 64 -19.67 14.05 -29.16
CA GLN A 64 -19.00 14.26 -30.46
C GLN A 64 -17.72 13.42 -30.62
N LYS A 65 -16.93 13.25 -29.55
CA LYS A 65 -15.71 12.42 -29.59
C LYS A 65 -16.03 10.92 -29.68
N ASN A 66 -17.17 10.48 -29.16
CA ASN A 66 -17.58 9.07 -29.20
C ASN A 66 -18.05 8.64 -30.60
N VAL A 67 -18.52 9.58 -31.42
CA VAL A 67 -18.88 9.33 -32.83
C VAL A 67 -17.65 9.14 -33.72
N VAL A 68 -16.56 9.89 -33.45
CA VAL A 68 -15.30 9.78 -34.21
C VAL A 68 -14.57 8.46 -33.91
N GLY A 69 -14.56 8.02 -32.65
CA GLY A 69 -13.88 6.77 -32.25
C GLY A 69 -14.49 5.48 -32.81
N LYS A 70 -15.78 5.48 -33.20
CA LYS A 70 -16.41 4.33 -33.86
C LYS A 70 -16.06 4.19 -35.35
N GLY A 71 -15.71 5.27 -36.03
CA GLY A 71 -15.37 5.24 -37.46
C GLY A 71 -13.97 4.69 -37.76
N GLU A 72 -13.03 4.79 -36.81
CA GLU A 72 -11.64 4.35 -37.01
C GLU A 72 -11.44 2.84 -36.77
N LEU A 73 -12.31 2.21 -35.97
CA LEU A 73 -12.22 0.78 -35.65
C LEU A 73 -12.67 -0.13 -36.81
N GLU A 74 -13.59 0.32 -37.67
CA GLU A 74 -14.07 -0.48 -38.81
C GLU A 74 -13.07 -0.51 -40.00
N GLY A 75 -12.07 0.37 -40.01
CA GLY A 75 -11.07 0.45 -41.08
C GLY A 75 -9.87 -0.50 -40.93
N GLN A 76 -9.56 -0.95 -39.70
CA GLN A 76 -8.35 -1.73 -39.42
C GLN A 76 -8.55 -3.26 -39.53
N GLU A 77 -9.78 -3.76 -39.52
CA GLU A 77 -10.06 -5.21 -39.64
C GLU A 77 -9.99 -5.75 -41.08
N ARG A 78 -9.85 -4.89 -42.11
CA ARG A 78 -9.80 -5.34 -43.52
C ARG A 78 -8.40 -5.54 -44.10
N ALA A 79 -7.32 -5.24 -43.37
CA ALA A 79 -5.96 -5.26 -43.91
C ALA A 79 -5.08 -6.46 -43.51
N ALA A 80 -5.57 -7.40 -42.69
CA ALA A 80 -4.78 -8.53 -42.18
C ALA A 80 -5.27 -9.89 -42.71
N SER A 81 -5.18 -10.12 -44.02
CA SER A 81 -5.18 -11.50 -44.57
C SER A 81 -4.54 -11.59 -45.96
N ALA A 82 -3.23 -11.90 -46.01
CA ALA A 82 -2.56 -12.50 -47.19
C ALA A 82 -1.09 -12.94 -46.88
N SER A 83 -0.89 -14.25 -46.67
CA SER A 83 0.20 -15.21 -47.09
C SER A 83 1.68 -14.82 -47.33
N PRO A 84 2.63 -15.80 -47.50
CA PRO A 84 2.74 -17.17 -46.97
C PRO A 84 4.18 -17.62 -46.53
N ASP A 85 4.24 -18.86 -46.04
CA ASP A 85 5.34 -19.79 -45.67
C ASP A 85 6.71 -19.67 -46.36
N THR A 86 7.78 -19.90 -45.57
CA THR A 86 9.00 -20.59 -46.02
C THR A 86 9.55 -21.56 -44.95
N ARG A 87 9.64 -22.85 -45.32
CA ARG A 87 10.39 -23.90 -44.59
C ARG A 87 11.87 -23.82 -44.96
N ARG A 88 12.78 -23.99 -43.99
CA ARG A 88 14.18 -24.35 -44.26
C ARG A 88 14.69 -25.41 -43.29
N ALA A 89 15.34 -26.42 -43.85
CA ALA A 89 15.79 -27.66 -43.23
C ALA A 89 16.94 -27.48 -42.23
N ALA A 90 16.94 -28.30 -41.18
CA ALA A 90 18.00 -28.38 -40.17
C ALA A 90 19.05 -29.45 -40.53
N SER A 91 20.32 -29.11 -40.35
CA SER A 91 21.50 -29.95 -40.63
C SER A 91 21.87 -30.84 -39.42
N PRO A 92 22.35 -32.08 -39.62
CA PRO A 92 22.58 -33.05 -38.55
C PRO A 92 23.99 -32.92 -37.95
N ASN A 93 24.16 -32.06 -36.93
CA ASN A 93 25.36 -32.13 -36.08
C ASN A 93 25.13 -31.75 -34.61
N ALA A 94 23.87 -31.69 -34.17
CA ALA A 94 23.50 -31.28 -32.81
C ALA A 94 23.39 -32.45 -31.79
N ALA A 95 23.67 -33.68 -32.20
CA ALA A 95 23.39 -34.88 -31.40
C ALA A 95 24.57 -35.32 -30.50
N SER A 96 25.80 -34.94 -30.81
CA SER A 96 27.00 -35.35 -30.06
C SER A 96 27.34 -34.41 -28.89
N GLN A 97 26.95 -33.13 -28.94
CA GLN A 97 27.13 -32.18 -27.83
C GLN A 97 26.07 -32.31 -26.72
N ARG A 98 24.94 -32.99 -26.98
CA ARG A 98 23.86 -33.17 -25.99
C ARG A 98 24.13 -34.26 -24.95
N ARG A 99 25.14 -35.12 -25.15
CA ARG A 99 25.45 -36.24 -24.23
C ARG A 99 26.46 -35.90 -23.14
N ALA A 100 27.21 -34.80 -23.26
CA ALA A 100 28.15 -34.36 -22.23
C ALA A 100 27.54 -33.37 -21.21
N ALA A 101 26.40 -32.75 -21.53
CA ALA A 101 25.72 -31.77 -20.67
C ALA A 101 24.66 -32.38 -19.74
N SER A 102 24.44 -33.69 -19.76
CA SER A 102 23.32 -34.34 -19.05
C SER A 102 23.68 -34.94 -17.69
N GLN A 103 24.84 -34.62 -17.11
CA GLN A 103 25.31 -35.24 -15.86
C GLN A 103 25.62 -34.27 -14.71
N GLU A 104 25.62 -32.94 -14.93
CA GLU A 104 25.85 -31.95 -13.86
C GLU A 104 24.60 -31.26 -13.30
N ASP A 105 23.41 -31.45 -13.88
CA ASP A 105 22.24 -30.60 -13.56
C ASP A 105 21.09 -31.32 -12.83
N ARG A 106 21.42 -32.31 -11.99
CA ARG A 106 20.44 -32.93 -11.08
C ARG A 106 20.53 -32.34 -9.66
N ARG A 107 20.35 -31.03 -9.55
CA ARG A 107 19.92 -30.43 -8.28
C ARG A 107 18.41 -30.60 -8.16
N PRO A 108 17.85 -31.11 -7.04
CA PRO A 108 16.41 -31.21 -6.90
C PRO A 108 15.79 -29.80 -6.99
N LEU A 109 14.84 -29.61 -7.92
CA LEU A 109 13.97 -28.43 -8.00
C LEU A 109 13.23 -28.33 -6.66
N ALA A 110 13.73 -27.49 -5.77
CA ALA A 110 13.09 -27.22 -4.52
C ALA A 110 11.78 -26.46 -4.79
N LEU A 111 10.66 -26.98 -4.27
CA LEU A 111 9.33 -26.41 -4.43
C LEU A 111 9.33 -24.96 -3.85
N ALA A 112 8.89 -23.99 -4.64
CA ALA A 112 8.73 -22.60 -4.22
C ALA A 112 7.76 -22.53 -3.02
N LYS A 113 8.10 -21.76 -1.98
CA LYS A 113 7.15 -21.46 -0.90
C LYS A 113 6.18 -20.39 -1.44
N PRO A 114 4.87 -20.48 -1.13
CA PRO A 114 3.90 -19.50 -1.60
C PRO A 114 4.26 -18.09 -1.11
N GLU A 115 4.05 -17.10 -1.97
CA GLU A 115 4.26 -15.69 -1.64
C GLU A 115 3.22 -15.25 -0.59
N LYS A 116 3.61 -14.35 0.30
CA LYS A 116 2.76 -13.89 1.41
C LYS A 116 2.75 -12.37 1.51
N LEU A 117 1.68 -11.81 2.04
CA LEU A 117 1.61 -10.38 2.35
C LEU A 117 1.73 -10.18 3.85
N PHE A 118 2.67 -9.37 4.31
CA PHE A 118 2.81 -9.07 5.74
C PHE A 118 2.26 -7.68 6.01
N ALA A 119 1.45 -7.53 7.06
CA ALA A 119 0.94 -6.26 7.57
C ALA A 119 1.37 -6.10 9.04
N VAL A 120 2.35 -5.24 9.31
CA VAL A 120 2.96 -5.14 10.64
C VAL A 120 2.77 -3.75 11.24
N GLY A 121 2.47 -3.70 12.54
CA GLY A 121 2.35 -2.45 13.29
C GLY A 121 1.17 -1.58 12.85
N GLY A 122 1.39 -0.27 12.84
CA GLY A 122 0.36 0.75 12.57
C GLY A 122 -0.41 1.15 13.83
N PHE A 123 -1.56 1.81 13.67
CA PHE A 123 -2.53 2.06 14.73
C PHE A 123 -3.85 1.34 14.43
N SER A 124 -4.58 0.95 15.47
CA SER A 124 -5.95 0.43 15.36
C SER A 124 -6.99 1.54 15.23
N ASN A 125 -6.70 2.71 15.78
CA ASN A 125 -7.55 3.89 15.72
C ASN A 125 -6.68 5.14 15.49
N ARG A 126 -7.23 6.19 14.85
CA ARG A 126 -6.58 7.48 14.67
C ARG A 126 -6.18 8.14 15.98
N GLN A 127 -6.96 7.91 17.04
CA GLN A 127 -6.74 8.50 18.36
C GLN A 127 -5.66 7.75 19.17
N ASP A 128 -5.21 6.59 18.69
CA ASP A 128 -4.17 5.83 19.36
C ASP A 128 -2.85 6.60 19.34
N THR A 129 -2.25 6.75 20.52
CA THR A 129 -0.93 7.36 20.69
C THR A 129 0.18 6.31 20.74
N ILE A 130 -0.18 5.02 20.84
CA ILE A 130 0.72 3.89 20.91
C ILE A 130 0.41 2.97 19.73
N GLY A 131 1.42 2.66 18.91
CA GLY A 131 1.24 1.75 17.78
C GLY A 131 0.86 0.34 18.22
N LEU A 132 0.58 -0.54 17.25
CA LEU A 132 0.37 -1.95 17.46
C LEU A 132 1.71 -2.70 17.55
N LYS A 133 1.78 -3.67 18.49
CA LYS A 133 2.83 -4.72 18.47
C LYS A 133 2.45 -5.87 17.54
N ALA A 134 1.15 -6.05 17.30
CA ALA A 134 0.62 -7.10 16.46
C ALA A 134 1.02 -6.88 15.00
N GLY A 135 1.27 -7.99 14.31
CA GLY A 135 1.31 -8.04 12.85
C GLY A 135 0.51 -9.24 12.39
N GLU A 136 0.08 -9.22 11.15
CA GLU A 136 -0.60 -10.34 10.51
C GLU A 136 0.06 -10.61 9.17
N TYR A 137 -0.09 -11.83 8.66
CA TYR A 137 0.25 -12.15 7.28
C TYR A 137 -0.93 -12.80 6.58
N PHE A 138 -1.09 -12.48 5.30
CA PHE A 138 -2.09 -13.07 4.42
C PHE A 138 -1.45 -14.19 3.60
N ASP A 139 -2.13 -15.32 3.57
CA ASP A 139 -1.78 -16.47 2.76
C ASP A 139 -2.75 -16.55 1.55
N PRO A 140 -2.30 -16.22 0.33
CA PRO A 140 -3.17 -16.20 -0.84
C PRO A 140 -3.65 -17.59 -1.27
N GLU A 141 -2.98 -18.67 -0.83
CA GLU A 141 -3.42 -20.04 -1.11
C GLU A 141 -4.70 -20.39 -0.34
N TYR A 142 -4.83 -19.86 0.89
CA TYR A 142 -5.96 -20.13 1.77
C TYR A 142 -6.93 -18.94 1.90
N ASP A 143 -6.61 -17.81 1.25
CA ASP A 143 -7.35 -16.56 1.32
C ASP A 143 -7.67 -16.14 2.76
N MET A 144 -6.66 -16.18 3.63
CA MET A 144 -6.84 -15.91 5.06
C MET A 144 -5.67 -15.18 5.69
N TRP A 145 -5.99 -14.36 6.70
CA TRP A 145 -5.02 -13.71 7.57
C TRP A 145 -4.68 -14.57 8.78
N GLN A 146 -3.42 -14.50 9.22
CA GLN A 146 -2.91 -15.19 10.39
C GLN A 146 -1.98 -14.28 11.19
N ASP A 147 -1.94 -14.47 12.50
CA ASP A 147 -1.12 -13.66 13.40
C ASP A 147 0.38 -13.93 13.25
N LEU A 148 1.16 -12.86 13.34
CA LEU A 148 2.60 -12.91 13.49
C LEU A 148 2.99 -12.82 14.97
N PRO A 149 4.17 -13.33 15.35
CA PRO A 149 4.77 -13.01 16.63
C PRO A 149 4.81 -11.50 16.84
N PRO A 150 4.43 -11.00 18.02
CA PRO A 150 4.37 -9.57 18.27
C PRO A 150 5.77 -8.95 18.22
N LEU A 151 5.86 -7.72 17.74
CA LEU A 151 7.04 -6.89 17.91
C LEU A 151 7.33 -6.68 19.39
N ASN A 152 8.61 -6.61 19.76
CA ASN A 152 9.01 -6.27 21.13
C ASN A 152 8.49 -4.88 21.55
N TRP A 153 8.45 -3.95 20.60
CA TRP A 153 8.01 -2.57 20.76
C TRP A 153 7.00 -2.23 19.68
N SER A 154 5.95 -1.49 20.04
CA SER A 154 4.98 -1.14 19.02
C SER A 154 5.52 -0.07 18.07
N ARG A 155 4.98 -0.03 16.86
CA ARG A 155 5.57 0.79 15.81
C ARG A 155 4.55 1.21 14.76
N ALA A 156 4.41 2.51 14.55
CA ALA A 156 3.68 3.11 13.44
C ALA A 156 4.63 3.94 12.56
N PHE A 157 4.19 4.33 11.36
CA PHE A 157 4.95 5.17 10.42
C PHE A 157 6.38 4.68 10.12
N HIS A 158 6.62 3.38 10.25
CA HIS A 158 7.91 2.79 9.94
C HIS A 158 8.00 2.49 8.45
N ALA A 159 9.23 2.46 7.95
CA ALA A 159 9.50 1.93 6.63
C ALA A 159 9.70 0.41 6.74
N SER A 160 9.26 -0.36 5.75
CA SER A 160 9.53 -1.80 5.68
C SER A 160 9.99 -2.21 4.30
N ALA A 161 10.72 -3.32 4.28
CA ALA A 161 11.16 -3.96 3.05
C ALA A 161 11.39 -5.46 3.31
N VAL A 162 11.30 -6.26 2.26
CA VAL A 162 11.67 -7.69 2.31
C VAL A 162 13.00 -7.87 1.59
N LEU A 163 13.93 -8.53 2.25
CA LEU A 163 15.22 -8.90 1.67
C LEU A 163 15.64 -10.26 2.20
N ASN A 164 16.11 -11.15 1.33
CA ASN A 164 16.60 -12.48 1.70
C ASN A 164 15.65 -13.23 2.65
N ARG A 165 14.35 -13.24 2.33
CA ARG A 165 13.32 -13.95 3.10
C ARG A 165 13.16 -13.46 4.55
N CYS A 166 13.59 -12.23 4.81
CA CYS A 166 13.36 -11.58 6.08
C CYS A 166 12.58 -10.28 5.86
N LEU A 167 11.63 -10.03 6.75
CA LEU A 167 10.94 -8.76 6.83
C LEU A 167 11.77 -7.80 7.68
N TYR A 168 12.09 -6.64 7.14
CA TYR A 168 12.80 -5.59 7.86
C TYR A 168 11.86 -4.44 8.15
N ILE A 169 11.92 -3.96 9.39
CA ILE A 169 11.21 -2.79 9.87
C ILE A 169 12.24 -1.77 10.34
N VAL A 170 12.18 -0.57 9.76
CA VAL A 170 13.20 0.47 9.88
C VAL A 170 12.56 1.76 10.38
N GLY A 171 13.06 2.31 11.49
CA GLY A 171 12.58 3.57 12.05
C GLY A 171 11.12 3.51 12.52
N GLY A 172 10.33 4.54 12.25
CA GLY A 172 8.96 4.69 12.72
C GLY A 172 8.85 5.40 14.06
N HIS A 173 7.63 5.44 14.56
CA HIS A 173 7.23 6.14 15.76
C HIS A 173 6.66 5.14 16.78
N PHE A 174 7.16 5.23 18.00
CA PHE A 174 6.59 4.60 19.19
C PHE A 174 6.23 5.72 20.18
N HIS A 175 6.94 5.86 21.30
CA HIS A 175 6.93 7.07 22.14
C HIS A 175 7.78 8.22 21.56
N ALA A 176 8.74 7.86 20.72
CA ALA A 176 9.63 8.78 20.02
C ALA A 176 9.95 8.22 18.63
N VAL A 177 10.51 9.06 17.76
CA VAL A 177 10.99 8.61 16.46
C VAL A 177 12.22 7.72 16.64
N ALA A 178 12.19 6.53 16.03
CA ALA A 178 13.22 5.52 16.19
C ALA A 178 14.31 5.60 15.11
N LYS A 179 15.51 5.15 15.49
CA LYS A 179 16.63 4.81 14.59
C LYS A 179 16.82 3.29 14.42
N SER A 180 16.07 2.50 15.18
CA SER A 180 16.28 1.06 15.29
C SER A 180 15.76 0.32 14.07
N THR A 181 16.51 -0.73 13.70
CA THR A 181 16.13 -1.71 12.68
C THR A 181 15.83 -3.04 13.37
N VAL A 182 14.70 -3.64 13.04
CA VAL A 182 14.36 -4.99 13.48
C VAL A 182 14.06 -5.85 12.25
N ARG A 183 14.41 -7.13 12.35
CA ARG A 183 14.22 -8.10 11.30
C ARG A 183 13.40 -9.28 11.83
N PHE A 184 12.36 -9.66 11.11
CA PHE A 184 11.68 -10.93 11.30
C PHE A 184 12.26 -11.96 10.34
N ASP A 185 12.89 -12.97 10.91
CA ASP A 185 13.37 -14.13 10.17
C ASP A 185 12.20 -15.10 10.01
N THR A 186 11.73 -15.27 8.77
CA THR A 186 10.56 -16.11 8.48
C THR A 186 10.82 -17.60 8.60
N ASP A 187 12.09 -18.03 8.61
CA ASP A 187 12.46 -19.43 8.83
C ASP A 187 12.55 -19.74 10.33
N LYS A 188 13.04 -18.80 11.13
CA LYS A 188 13.13 -18.96 12.60
C LYS A 188 11.88 -18.53 13.35
N TRP A 189 10.98 -17.80 12.70
CA TRP A 189 9.77 -17.25 13.28
C TRP A 189 10.05 -16.31 14.48
N GLN A 190 11.10 -15.50 14.36
CA GLN A 190 11.58 -14.65 15.45
C GLN A 190 12.01 -13.27 14.98
N TRP A 191 11.79 -12.28 15.86
CA TRP A 191 12.27 -10.92 15.69
C TRP A 191 13.68 -10.76 16.27
N GLU A 192 14.54 -10.07 15.53
CA GLU A 192 15.90 -9.75 15.94
C GLU A 192 16.17 -8.25 15.76
N THR A 193 16.85 -7.64 16.74
CA THR A 193 17.35 -6.26 16.64
C THR A 193 18.70 -6.22 15.94
N LEU A 194 18.83 -5.29 14.99
CA LEU A 194 20.00 -5.10 14.12
C LEU A 194 20.64 -3.72 14.33
N GLY A 195 21.69 -3.44 13.55
CA GLY A 195 22.32 -2.13 13.47
C GLY A 195 21.30 -1.00 13.22
N SER A 196 21.53 0.14 13.87
CA SER A 196 20.65 1.32 13.77
C SER A 196 21.15 2.30 12.71
N MET A 197 20.21 3.03 12.11
CA MET A 197 20.51 4.13 11.19
C MET A 197 21.21 5.29 11.91
N SER A 198 21.84 6.18 11.14
CA SER A 198 22.43 7.42 11.64
C SER A 198 21.36 8.46 11.99
N LYS A 199 20.24 8.51 11.24
CA LYS A 199 19.13 9.43 11.48
C LYS A 199 17.91 8.73 12.10
N MET A 200 17.17 9.47 12.91
CA MET A 200 15.83 9.07 13.36
C MET A 200 14.82 9.40 12.24
N ARG A 201 14.02 8.41 11.86
CA ARG A 201 13.10 8.52 10.71
C ARG A 201 11.74 7.90 11.03
N SER A 202 10.68 8.68 10.95
CA SER A 202 9.31 8.22 10.74
C SER A 202 8.80 8.71 9.38
N GLU A 203 7.82 8.03 8.80
CA GLU A 203 7.26 8.34 7.47
C GLU A 203 8.32 8.38 6.35
N ALA A 204 9.39 7.61 6.54
CA ALA A 204 10.36 7.28 5.51
C ALA A 204 9.83 6.15 4.63
N ALA A 205 10.47 5.94 3.49
CA ALA A 205 10.21 4.79 2.63
C ALA A 205 11.45 3.89 2.59
N ALA A 206 11.24 2.58 2.47
CA ALA A 206 12.32 1.60 2.34
C ALA A 206 12.01 0.59 1.23
N THR A 207 13.05 0.06 0.62
CA THR A 207 12.95 -0.99 -0.39
C THR A 207 14.25 -1.81 -0.42
N ALA A 208 14.20 -2.98 -1.03
CA ALA A 208 15.37 -3.81 -1.26
C ALA A 208 15.84 -3.66 -2.71
N SER A 209 17.16 -3.61 -2.94
CA SER A 209 17.74 -3.73 -4.27
C SER A 209 19.08 -4.45 -4.21
N GLY A 210 19.22 -5.50 -5.04
CA GLY A 210 20.33 -6.43 -4.95
C GLY A 210 20.41 -7.08 -3.57
N ARG A 211 21.55 -6.93 -2.89
CA ARG A 211 21.79 -7.50 -1.55
C ARG A 211 21.55 -6.51 -0.40
N PHE A 212 21.09 -5.30 -0.70
CA PHE A 212 21.03 -4.21 0.26
C PHE A 212 19.59 -3.75 0.48
N LEU A 213 19.33 -3.23 1.69
CA LEU A 213 18.15 -2.39 1.93
C LEU A 213 18.52 -0.93 1.74
N TRP A 214 17.55 -0.15 1.34
CA TRP A 214 17.67 1.27 1.13
C TRP A 214 16.54 1.96 1.87
N VAL A 215 16.84 3.06 2.56
CA VAL A 215 15.85 3.90 3.23
C VAL A 215 16.13 5.36 2.90
N CYS A 216 15.11 6.12 2.56
CA CYS A 216 15.26 7.53 2.22
C CYS A 216 14.16 8.39 2.85
N GLY A 217 14.51 9.66 3.07
CA GLY A 217 13.61 10.68 3.59
C GLY A 217 13.06 10.37 4.98
N GLY A 218 11.81 10.75 5.20
CA GLY A 218 11.14 10.73 6.50
C GLY A 218 11.39 11.98 7.33
N THR A 219 11.04 11.92 8.60
CA THR A 219 11.15 13.03 9.54
C THR A 219 11.51 12.57 10.95
N ASN A 220 12.08 13.46 11.76
CA ASN A 220 12.19 13.28 13.21
C ASN A 220 11.18 14.13 14.01
N GLY A 221 10.17 14.69 13.34
CA GLY A 221 9.23 15.67 13.88
C GLY A 221 9.57 17.08 13.38
N PRO A 222 10.64 17.73 13.89
CA PRO A 222 11.01 19.08 13.45
C PRO A 222 11.66 19.14 12.07
N HIS A 223 12.40 18.11 11.66
CA HIS A 223 13.17 18.11 10.41
C HIS A 223 12.64 17.06 9.44
N VAL A 224 12.58 17.42 8.16
CA VAL A 224 12.32 16.49 7.04
C VAL A 224 13.63 16.22 6.33
N TRP A 225 13.87 14.94 6.01
CA TRP A 225 15.10 14.48 5.40
C TRP A 225 14.96 14.32 3.88
N ASP A 226 16.07 14.56 3.20
CA ASP A 226 16.37 14.18 1.80
C ASP A 226 17.40 13.03 1.75
N CYS A 227 18.13 12.80 2.85
CA CYS A 227 19.20 11.83 2.90
C CYS A 227 18.72 10.38 2.78
N MET A 228 19.57 9.55 2.20
CA MET A 228 19.39 8.12 2.02
C MET A 228 20.47 7.35 2.77
N GLU A 229 20.11 6.20 3.30
CA GLU A 229 21.05 5.25 3.90
C GLU A 229 20.85 3.86 3.28
N ARG A 230 21.94 3.11 3.17
CA ARG A 230 21.97 1.73 2.69
C ARG A 230 22.37 0.80 3.83
N PHE A 231 21.70 -0.34 3.93
CA PHE A 231 22.02 -1.38 4.92
C PHE A 231 22.55 -2.64 4.26
N ASP A 232 23.71 -3.12 4.71
CA ASP A 232 24.20 -4.47 4.42
C ASP A 232 23.89 -5.42 5.58
N PRO A 233 22.93 -6.36 5.43
CA PRO A 233 22.56 -7.28 6.50
C PRO A 233 23.66 -8.30 6.83
N LYS A 234 24.65 -8.52 5.95
CA LYS A 234 25.77 -9.43 6.23
C LYS A 234 26.92 -8.75 6.98
N GLY A 235 26.94 -7.41 7.00
CA GLY A 235 27.94 -6.65 7.75
C GLY A 235 27.89 -6.96 9.25
N ASN A 236 28.98 -6.64 9.96
CA ASN A 236 29.07 -6.76 11.42
C ASN A 236 28.54 -8.09 11.97
N HIS A 237 29.10 -9.21 11.51
CA HIS A 237 28.72 -10.57 11.94
C HIS A 237 27.21 -10.88 11.82
N GLY A 238 26.55 -10.36 10.78
CA GLY A 238 25.12 -10.58 10.54
C GLY A 238 24.19 -9.66 11.34
N LYS A 239 24.73 -8.72 12.13
CA LYS A 239 23.96 -7.62 12.75
C LYS A 239 23.72 -6.44 11.81
N GLY A 240 24.47 -6.39 10.72
CA GLY A 240 24.40 -5.43 9.65
C GLY A 240 24.94 -4.04 9.97
N VAL A 241 25.24 -3.30 8.91
CA VAL A 241 25.87 -1.97 8.96
C VAL A 241 25.10 -1.03 8.04
N TRP A 242 24.84 0.18 8.54
CA TRP A 242 24.27 1.29 7.76
C TRP A 242 25.39 2.19 7.23
N GLU A 243 25.21 2.66 6.00
CA GLU A 243 26.11 3.57 5.31
C GLU A 243 25.31 4.71 4.68
N GLU A 244 25.84 5.93 4.75
CA GLU A 244 25.21 7.09 4.13
C GLU A 244 25.38 7.04 2.60
N MET A 245 24.32 7.42 1.90
CA MET A 245 24.26 7.43 0.44
C MET A 245 23.86 8.83 -0.06
N PRO A 246 24.06 9.13 -1.36
CA PRO A 246 23.65 10.39 -1.95
C PRO A 246 22.20 10.74 -1.65
N CYS A 247 21.96 12.00 -1.26
CA CYS A 247 20.64 12.50 -0.91
C CYS A 247 19.77 12.73 -2.16
N MET A 248 18.45 12.64 -1.99
CA MET A 248 17.47 13.11 -2.97
C MET A 248 17.64 14.62 -3.19
N SER A 249 17.19 15.13 -4.34
CA SER A 249 17.20 16.57 -4.61
C SER A 249 16.11 17.31 -3.83
N GLU A 250 15.01 16.62 -3.49
CA GLU A 250 13.91 17.15 -2.71
C GLU A 250 13.72 16.38 -1.38
N LYS A 251 13.46 17.11 -0.30
CA LYS A 251 13.10 16.52 1.01
C LYS A 251 11.73 15.86 0.93
N ARG A 252 11.58 14.66 1.51
CA ARG A 252 10.33 13.89 1.41
C ARG A 252 9.99 13.16 2.70
N ARG A 253 8.77 13.36 3.21
CA ARG A 253 8.10 12.49 4.21
C ARG A 253 6.75 12.03 3.67
N SER A 254 6.21 10.92 4.16
CA SER A 254 4.92 10.38 3.69
C SER A 254 4.88 10.15 2.16
N HIS A 255 6.05 9.83 1.60
CA HIS A 255 6.25 9.47 0.20
C HIS A 255 6.30 7.95 0.07
N ALA A 256 6.29 7.45 -1.15
CA ALA A 256 6.50 6.03 -1.42
C ALA A 256 7.81 5.80 -2.18
N MET A 257 8.41 4.64 -1.96
CA MET A 257 9.57 4.15 -2.70
C MET A 257 9.32 2.72 -3.16
N GLY A 258 9.77 2.38 -4.38
CA GLY A 258 9.70 1.04 -4.93
C GLY A 258 10.95 0.67 -5.72
N ASN A 259 11.24 -0.62 -5.81
CA ASN A 259 12.27 -1.13 -6.70
C ASN A 259 11.66 -1.43 -8.08
N VAL A 260 12.17 -0.78 -9.11
CA VAL A 260 11.79 -1.06 -10.49
C VAL A 260 13.05 -1.43 -11.25
N ARG A 261 13.19 -2.70 -11.63
CA ARG A 261 14.34 -3.25 -12.36
C ARG A 261 15.71 -2.92 -11.72
N GLY A 262 15.77 -2.91 -10.38
CA GLY A 262 16.98 -2.60 -9.62
C GLY A 262 17.21 -1.13 -9.33
N GLU A 263 16.42 -0.24 -9.92
CA GLU A 263 16.44 1.21 -9.67
C GLU A 263 15.42 1.58 -8.59
N LEU A 264 15.72 2.61 -7.81
CA LEU A 264 14.87 3.04 -6.68
C LEU A 264 14.05 4.24 -7.13
N LEU A 265 12.75 4.05 -7.34
CA LEU A 265 11.82 5.12 -7.66
C LEU A 265 11.24 5.69 -6.37
N VAL A 266 11.31 7.00 -6.18
CA VAL A 266 10.58 7.73 -5.13
C VAL A 266 9.59 8.70 -5.75
N CYS A 267 8.42 8.88 -5.14
CA CYS A 267 7.43 9.84 -5.62
C CYS A 267 6.56 10.45 -4.52
N GLY A 268 6.14 11.69 -4.76
CA GLY A 268 5.18 12.39 -3.91
C GLY A 268 5.70 12.68 -2.50
N GLY A 269 4.76 12.79 -1.55
CA GLY A 269 5.04 13.11 -0.16
C GLY A 269 4.91 14.59 0.16
N LEU A 270 5.59 15.04 1.23
CA LEU A 270 5.65 16.41 1.70
C LEU A 270 7.11 16.81 1.91
N ASN A 271 7.47 18.06 1.59
CA ASN A 271 8.83 18.58 1.73
C ASN A 271 9.04 19.49 2.96
N GLN A 272 8.02 19.66 3.82
CA GLN A 272 8.04 20.54 4.99
C GLN A 272 7.55 19.84 6.28
N GLY A 273 7.95 20.40 7.43
CA GLY A 273 7.44 20.08 8.77
C GLY A 273 7.05 21.37 9.52
N PRO A 274 6.32 21.33 10.66
CA PRO A 274 6.02 20.20 11.55
C PRO A 274 4.66 19.49 11.34
N LEU A 275 4.46 18.35 12.01
CA LEU A 275 3.30 17.44 11.91
C LEU A 275 1.93 18.10 12.16
N GLN A 276 1.88 19.17 12.95
CA GLN A 276 0.64 19.77 13.44
C GLN A 276 -0.10 20.66 12.42
N GLU A 277 0.52 21.00 11.29
CA GLU A 277 -0.05 21.93 10.29
C GLU A 277 0.06 21.39 8.86
N CYS A 278 -0.16 20.08 8.67
CA CYS A 278 -0.17 19.50 7.32
C CYS A 278 -1.42 19.87 6.50
N GLN A 279 -2.45 20.47 7.10
CA GLN A 279 -3.64 20.94 6.38
C GLN A 279 -3.28 22.17 5.54
N GLY A 280 -3.61 22.14 4.25
CA GLY A 280 -3.33 23.25 3.33
C GLY A 280 -1.94 23.21 2.68
N MET A 281 -1.04 22.33 3.14
CA MET A 281 0.28 22.17 2.53
C MET A 281 0.19 21.42 1.20
N PRO A 282 0.85 21.87 0.12
CA PRO A 282 0.84 21.16 -1.15
C PRO A 282 1.72 19.91 -1.08
N ALA A 283 1.10 18.72 -1.14
CA ALA A 283 1.83 17.46 -1.36
C ALA A 283 2.63 17.50 -2.67
N LEU A 284 3.60 16.63 -2.88
CA LEU A 284 4.45 16.66 -4.07
C LEU A 284 3.81 15.88 -5.24
N THR A 285 4.12 16.31 -6.46
CA THR A 285 3.96 15.51 -7.69
C THR A 285 5.30 14.98 -8.20
N SER A 286 6.41 15.58 -7.78
CA SER A 286 7.76 15.23 -8.20
C SER A 286 8.08 13.77 -7.90
N ALA A 287 8.87 13.18 -8.78
CA ALA A 287 9.41 11.85 -8.65
C ALA A 287 10.88 11.85 -9.05
N GLU A 288 11.66 10.97 -8.43
CA GLU A 288 13.10 10.83 -8.68
C GLU A 288 13.45 9.35 -8.73
N VAL A 289 14.47 9.01 -9.52
CA VAL A 289 15.02 7.66 -9.60
C VAL A 289 16.48 7.68 -9.18
N PHE A 290 16.85 6.78 -8.27
CA PHE A 290 18.23 6.48 -7.94
C PHE A 290 18.69 5.24 -8.68
N ARG A 291 19.84 5.34 -9.36
CA ARG A 291 20.50 4.18 -9.99
C ARG A 291 21.71 3.77 -9.14
N PRO A 292 21.64 2.64 -8.40
CA PRO A 292 22.74 2.23 -7.53
C PRO A 292 24.10 2.09 -8.23
N GLY A 293 24.10 1.67 -9.51
CA GLY A 293 25.32 1.56 -10.32
C GLY A 293 25.96 2.91 -10.70
N GLN A 294 25.18 3.99 -10.70
CA GLN A 294 25.67 5.35 -11.02
C GLN A 294 25.86 6.22 -9.79
N GLY A 295 25.25 5.87 -8.66
CA GLY A 295 25.36 6.63 -7.42
C GLY A 295 24.75 8.04 -7.50
N LYS A 296 23.74 8.25 -8.34
CA LYS A 296 23.07 9.56 -8.47
C LYS A 296 21.56 9.43 -8.54
N TRP A 297 20.91 10.47 -8.05
CA TRP A 297 19.48 10.71 -8.24
C TRP A 297 19.26 11.50 -9.53
N GLU A 298 18.20 11.16 -10.24
CA GLU A 298 17.73 11.90 -11.40
C GLU A 298 16.23 12.18 -11.25
N ALA A 299 15.83 13.40 -11.57
CA ALA A 299 14.42 13.73 -11.69
C ALA A 299 13.82 12.97 -12.88
N VAL A 300 12.60 12.46 -12.70
CA VAL A 300 11.80 11.84 -13.76
C VAL A 300 10.50 12.61 -13.91
N GLU A 301 9.69 12.24 -14.90
CA GLU A 301 8.37 12.84 -15.10
C GLU A 301 7.57 12.83 -13.78
N PRO A 302 6.93 13.95 -13.40
CA PRO A 302 6.11 14.02 -12.21
C PRO A 302 4.83 13.20 -12.37
N MET A 303 4.28 12.74 -11.25
CA MET A 303 2.93 12.16 -11.20
C MET A 303 1.89 13.21 -11.63
N VAL A 304 0.81 12.75 -12.25
CA VAL A 304 -0.33 13.61 -12.61
C VAL A 304 -1.07 14.07 -11.36
N ILE A 305 -1.16 13.20 -10.35
CA ILE A 305 -1.91 13.47 -9.13
C ILE A 305 -0.96 13.80 -7.98
N ARG A 306 -1.19 14.98 -7.41
CA ARG A 306 -0.52 15.43 -6.19
C ARG A 306 -0.99 14.58 -5.00
N ARG A 307 -0.06 13.91 -4.32
CA ARG A 307 -0.41 12.99 -3.22
C ARG A 307 0.70 12.82 -2.18
N CYS A 308 0.28 12.67 -0.93
CA CYS A 308 1.11 12.15 0.16
C CYS A 308 0.33 11.03 0.87
N ARG A 309 0.98 10.28 1.77
CA ARG A 309 0.37 9.18 2.55
C ARG A 309 -0.27 8.10 1.66
N HIS A 310 0.22 8.00 0.43
CA HIS A 310 -0.08 6.94 -0.52
C HIS A 310 0.95 5.82 -0.34
N ALA A 311 0.69 4.67 -0.94
CA ALA A 311 1.62 3.56 -0.95
C ALA A 311 1.92 3.11 -2.38
N MET A 312 3.07 2.46 -2.54
CA MET A 312 3.55 1.94 -3.81
C MET A 312 3.89 0.46 -3.63
N ALA A 313 3.52 -0.36 -4.61
CA ALA A 313 4.10 -1.68 -4.79
C ALA A 313 4.56 -1.85 -6.24
N THR A 314 5.37 -2.87 -6.48
CA THR A 314 6.04 -3.11 -7.75
C THR A 314 5.91 -4.57 -8.12
N ASN A 315 5.73 -4.85 -9.41
CA ASN A 315 5.85 -6.21 -9.96
C ASN A 315 7.26 -6.45 -10.56
N GLY A 316 8.24 -5.64 -10.15
CA GLY A 316 9.61 -5.63 -10.66
C GLY A 316 9.80 -4.78 -11.93
N SER A 317 8.76 -4.61 -12.75
CA SER A 317 8.85 -3.84 -14.01
C SER A 317 8.06 -2.53 -14.00
N THR A 318 7.01 -2.47 -13.20
CA THR A 318 6.04 -1.39 -13.13
C THR A 318 5.77 -1.07 -11.66
N ALA A 319 5.81 0.21 -11.31
CA ALA A 319 5.40 0.67 -9.98
C ALA A 319 3.93 1.12 -10.01
N TYR A 320 3.15 0.65 -9.04
CA TYR A 320 1.73 0.97 -8.85
C TYR A 320 1.60 1.88 -7.65
N VAL A 321 1.21 3.13 -7.87
CA VAL A 321 1.00 4.14 -6.82
C VAL A 321 -0.48 4.29 -6.55
N CYS A 322 -0.90 3.92 -5.34
CA CYS A 322 -2.31 3.79 -4.98
C CYS A 322 -2.74 4.82 -3.94
N GLY A 323 -3.88 5.46 -4.21
CA GLY A 323 -4.55 6.34 -3.26
C GLY A 323 -3.71 7.49 -2.74
N GLY A 324 -3.84 7.76 -1.45
CA GLY A 324 -3.27 8.92 -0.76
C GLY A 324 -4.26 10.05 -0.61
N ILE A 325 -3.75 11.15 -0.09
CA ILE A 325 -4.51 12.38 0.16
C ILE A 325 -3.82 13.54 -0.55
N ASN A 326 -4.63 14.42 -1.14
CA ASN A 326 -4.16 15.75 -1.48
C ASN A 326 -4.34 16.64 -0.26
N SER A 327 -3.25 16.91 0.45
CA SER A 327 -3.23 17.65 1.72
C SER A 327 -3.77 19.09 1.63
N VAL A 328 -3.92 19.64 0.43
CA VAL A 328 -4.56 20.96 0.23
C VAL A 328 -6.07 20.87 0.39
N CYS A 329 -6.71 19.88 -0.24
CA CYS A 329 -8.16 19.73 -0.16
C CYS A 329 -8.61 18.76 0.94
N GLY A 330 -7.68 18.02 1.55
CA GLY A 330 -7.99 16.99 2.56
C GLY A 330 -8.59 15.71 1.99
N ILE A 331 -8.90 15.68 0.69
CA ILE A 331 -9.68 14.58 0.11
C ILE A 331 -8.79 13.38 -0.20
N ALA A 332 -9.18 12.22 0.34
CA ALA A 332 -8.61 10.92 -0.03
C ALA A 332 -9.01 10.54 -1.46
N THR A 333 -8.11 9.89 -2.21
CA THR A 333 -8.36 9.51 -3.61
C THR A 333 -8.41 8.01 -3.83
N THR A 334 -9.21 7.56 -4.79
CA THR A 334 -9.21 6.20 -5.34
C THR A 334 -8.17 6.03 -6.46
N ALA A 335 -7.50 7.10 -6.87
CA ALA A 335 -6.71 7.09 -8.08
C ALA A 335 -5.45 6.23 -7.97
N VAL A 336 -5.18 5.50 -9.04
CA VAL A 336 -3.98 4.67 -9.22
C VAL A 336 -3.20 5.23 -10.40
N GLU A 337 -1.88 5.38 -10.23
CA GLU A 337 -0.95 5.73 -11.30
C GLU A 337 0.13 4.67 -11.42
N LEU A 338 0.46 4.30 -12.65
CA LEU A 338 1.49 3.32 -12.95
C LEU A 338 2.69 4.03 -13.56
N TYR A 339 3.88 3.78 -13.04
CA TYR A 339 5.12 4.26 -13.63
C TYR A 339 5.82 3.12 -14.37
N ASN A 340 6.08 3.34 -15.65
CA ASN A 340 6.90 2.45 -16.46
C ASN A 340 8.31 3.05 -16.58
N LEU A 341 9.27 2.41 -15.94
CA LEU A 341 10.66 2.88 -15.93
C LEU A 341 11.32 2.84 -17.31
N SER A 342 10.88 1.95 -18.21
CA SER A 342 11.46 1.86 -19.56
C SER A 342 11.07 3.03 -20.46
N THR A 343 9.90 3.61 -20.25
CA THR A 343 9.44 4.79 -20.97
C THR A 343 9.65 6.08 -20.18
N GLY A 344 9.83 5.99 -18.86
CA GLY A 344 9.95 7.14 -17.97
C GLY A 344 8.63 7.89 -17.77
N THR A 345 7.49 7.24 -18.02
CA THR A 345 6.18 7.90 -18.05
C THR A 345 5.20 7.32 -17.03
N TRP A 346 4.30 8.19 -16.56
CA TRP A 346 3.14 7.81 -15.75
C TRP A 346 1.92 7.58 -16.62
N VAL A 347 1.15 6.55 -16.30
CA VAL A 347 -0.18 6.30 -16.90
C VAL A 347 -1.21 6.11 -15.81
N ARG A 348 -2.45 6.54 -16.08
CA ARG A 348 -3.55 6.37 -15.14
C ARG A 348 -4.03 4.91 -15.17
N GLY A 349 -4.14 4.31 -13.99
CA GLY A 349 -4.67 2.96 -13.81
C GLY A 349 -6.18 2.94 -13.52
N ALA A 350 -6.73 1.73 -13.42
CA ALA A 350 -8.08 1.52 -12.91
C ALA A 350 -8.16 2.03 -11.47
N PRO A 351 -9.19 2.83 -11.12
CA PRO A 351 -9.33 3.38 -9.77
C PRO A 351 -9.69 2.26 -8.77
N MET A 352 -9.17 2.40 -7.56
CA MET A 352 -9.56 1.61 -6.38
C MET A 352 -11.08 1.70 -6.12
N MET A 353 -11.61 0.72 -5.40
CA MET A 353 -13.02 0.70 -4.98
C MET A 353 -13.32 1.75 -3.91
N GLN A 354 -12.38 1.98 -2.99
CA GLN A 354 -12.53 2.96 -1.92
C GLN A 354 -11.32 3.92 -1.87
N PRO A 355 -11.54 5.22 -1.61
CA PRO A 355 -10.44 6.16 -1.47
C PRO A 355 -9.69 5.86 -0.17
N ARG A 356 -8.36 5.73 -0.19
CA ARG A 356 -7.60 5.35 1.02
C ARG A 356 -6.32 6.15 1.17
N PHE A 357 -5.95 6.53 2.40
CA PHE A 357 -4.61 7.00 2.75
C PHE A 357 -4.10 6.31 4.01
N TRP A 358 -2.77 6.34 4.23
CA TRP A 358 -2.09 5.57 5.28
C TRP A 358 -2.37 4.05 5.27
N HIS A 359 -2.79 3.54 4.11
CA HIS A 359 -2.97 2.14 3.83
C HIS A 359 -1.63 1.49 3.45
N GLY A 360 -1.62 0.17 3.38
CA GLY A 360 -0.49 -0.59 2.85
C GLY A 360 -0.82 -1.22 1.50
N VAL A 361 0.20 -1.41 0.66
CA VAL A 361 0.08 -2.04 -0.66
C VAL A 361 1.18 -3.07 -0.84
N GLY A 362 0.84 -4.23 -1.39
CA GLY A 362 1.84 -5.22 -1.81
C GLY A 362 1.39 -5.96 -3.06
N PHE A 363 2.36 -6.42 -3.84
CA PHE A 363 2.13 -7.21 -5.03
C PHE A 363 2.48 -8.67 -4.73
N VAL A 364 1.48 -9.55 -4.66
CA VAL A 364 1.65 -10.95 -4.24
C VAL A 364 0.79 -11.85 -5.14
N ALA A 365 1.34 -12.98 -5.56
CA ALA A 365 0.71 -13.96 -6.43
C ALA A 365 0.12 -13.34 -7.72
N GLY A 366 0.85 -12.40 -8.32
CA GLY A 366 0.43 -11.72 -9.56
C GLY A 366 -0.63 -10.64 -9.38
N ARG A 367 -1.09 -10.37 -8.15
CA ARG A 367 -2.15 -9.41 -7.84
C ARG A 367 -1.64 -8.32 -6.92
N LEU A 368 -2.23 -7.14 -7.04
CA LEU A 368 -1.92 -6.00 -6.18
C LEU A 368 -2.97 -5.93 -5.07
N PHE A 369 -2.55 -5.98 -3.81
CA PHE A 369 -3.43 -5.89 -2.65
C PHE A 369 -3.25 -4.54 -1.98
N VAL A 370 -4.37 -3.87 -1.70
CA VAL A 370 -4.47 -2.64 -0.92
C VAL A 370 -5.24 -2.97 0.34
N VAL A 371 -4.64 -2.77 1.51
CA VAL A 371 -5.23 -3.18 2.78
C VAL A 371 -5.18 -2.05 3.80
N GLY A 372 -6.21 -1.96 4.63
CA GLY A 372 -6.31 -0.99 5.71
C GLY A 372 -6.38 0.48 5.27
N GLY A 373 -5.87 1.36 6.14
CA GLY A 373 -5.85 2.81 5.98
C GLY A 373 -7.09 3.51 6.54
N PHE A 374 -7.41 4.67 5.96
CA PHE A 374 -8.59 5.47 6.28
C PHE A 374 -9.29 5.98 5.01
N HIS A 375 -10.60 6.17 5.09
CA HIS A 375 -11.42 6.87 4.09
C HIS A 375 -12.46 7.77 4.78
N GLU A 376 -12.77 8.93 4.19
CA GLU A 376 -13.44 10.07 4.84
C GLU A 376 -14.97 10.00 4.94
N GLU A 377 -15.58 8.81 5.06
CA GLU A 377 -16.98 8.78 5.51
C GLU A 377 -17.04 9.17 6.99
N VAL A 378 -17.35 10.46 7.16
CA VAL A 378 -17.54 11.34 8.32
C VAL A 378 -18.02 10.62 9.59
N PHE A 379 -17.23 10.63 10.68
CA PHE A 379 -17.63 10.80 12.09
C PHE A 379 -16.36 10.83 12.99
N PRO A 380 -16.42 11.39 14.22
CA PRO A 380 -15.29 11.46 15.17
C PRO A 380 -14.66 10.11 15.54
N ASP A 381 -15.34 9.00 15.24
CA ASP A 381 -14.98 7.64 15.64
C ASP A 381 -14.48 6.74 14.50
N ASN A 382 -14.13 7.30 13.33
CA ASN A 382 -13.76 6.51 12.15
C ASN A 382 -12.50 5.63 12.42
N PRO A 383 -12.68 4.31 12.65
CA PRO A 383 -11.59 3.43 13.07
C PRO A 383 -10.70 3.08 11.86
N ALA A 384 -9.50 2.57 12.11
CA ALA A 384 -8.71 2.02 11.01
C ALA A 384 -9.51 0.90 10.33
N VAL A 385 -9.55 0.89 9.01
CA VAL A 385 -10.36 -0.13 8.30
C VAL A 385 -9.62 -1.47 8.30
N CYS A 386 -10.34 -2.56 8.45
CA CYS A 386 -9.83 -3.91 8.24
C CYS A 386 -10.00 -4.39 6.79
N SER A 387 -10.83 -3.69 6.00
CA SER A 387 -11.12 -4.04 4.62
C SER A 387 -9.89 -3.95 3.73
N GLY A 388 -9.82 -4.86 2.75
CA GLY A 388 -8.85 -4.84 1.67
C GLY A 388 -9.53 -4.96 0.32
N GLU A 389 -8.78 -4.61 -0.71
CA GLU A 389 -9.17 -4.75 -2.11
C GLU A 389 -7.96 -5.23 -2.91
N GLN A 390 -8.23 -6.06 -3.92
CA GLN A 390 -7.21 -6.63 -4.79
C GLN A 390 -7.46 -6.22 -6.24
N PHE A 391 -6.39 -5.97 -6.97
CA PHE A 391 -6.39 -5.70 -8.40
C PHE A 391 -5.75 -6.83 -9.16
N ASP A 392 -6.45 -7.26 -10.19
CA ASP A 392 -5.99 -8.23 -11.16
C ASP A 392 -5.45 -7.51 -12.40
N PRO A 393 -4.13 -7.51 -12.65
CA PRO A 393 -3.55 -6.87 -13.82
C PRO A 393 -3.98 -7.49 -15.15
N GLU A 394 -4.39 -8.76 -15.16
CA GLU A 394 -4.83 -9.45 -16.39
C GLU A 394 -6.23 -9.00 -16.82
N THR A 395 -7.13 -8.83 -15.84
CA THR A 395 -8.51 -8.39 -16.12
C THR A 395 -8.71 -6.88 -16.01
N GLY A 396 -7.77 -6.17 -15.39
CA GLY A 396 -7.86 -4.74 -15.13
C GLY A 396 -8.93 -4.36 -14.10
N LYS A 397 -9.34 -5.29 -13.23
CA LYS A 397 -10.45 -5.08 -12.29
C LYS A 397 -10.00 -5.14 -10.84
N TRP A 398 -10.64 -4.30 -10.03
CA TRP A 398 -10.59 -4.33 -8.57
C TRP A 398 -11.73 -5.18 -8.01
N THR A 399 -11.45 -5.99 -7.01
CA THR A 399 -12.45 -6.73 -6.22
C THR A 399 -12.14 -6.60 -4.74
N ALA A 400 -13.12 -6.88 -3.87
CA ALA A 400 -12.87 -7.02 -2.44
C ALA A 400 -11.83 -8.13 -2.18
N ALA A 401 -10.97 -7.92 -1.20
CA ALA A 401 -10.05 -8.93 -0.67
C ALA A 401 -10.46 -9.29 0.77
N THR A 402 -9.97 -10.41 1.27
CA THR A 402 -10.23 -10.84 2.64
C THR A 402 -9.72 -9.79 3.64
N ALA A 403 -10.61 -9.39 4.55
CA ALA A 403 -10.33 -8.39 5.57
C ALA A 403 -9.33 -8.93 6.62
N MET A 404 -8.46 -8.05 7.09
CA MET A 404 -7.58 -8.33 8.24
C MET A 404 -8.43 -8.57 9.50
N SER A 405 -7.88 -9.29 10.49
CA SER A 405 -8.57 -9.43 11.79
C SER A 405 -8.55 -8.11 12.57
N THR A 406 -7.48 -7.32 12.41
CA THR A 406 -7.31 -6.02 13.05
C THR A 406 -7.29 -4.91 12.01
N GLY A 407 -8.10 -3.87 12.19
CA GLY A 407 -8.02 -2.65 11.40
C GLY A 407 -6.68 -1.97 11.60
N ARG A 408 -5.99 -1.60 10.52
CA ARG A 408 -4.64 -1.00 10.58
C ARG A 408 -4.56 0.25 9.76
N THR A 409 -3.90 1.27 10.31
CA THR A 409 -3.58 2.54 9.65
C THR A 409 -2.18 3.02 10.04
N ALA A 410 -1.73 4.13 9.47
CA ALA A 410 -0.41 4.72 9.71
C ALA A 410 0.74 3.73 9.47
N PHE A 411 0.56 2.85 8.50
CA PHE A 411 1.48 1.78 8.14
C PHE A 411 1.82 1.86 6.65
N THR A 412 1.86 3.08 6.11
CA THR A 412 2.48 3.36 4.81
C THR A 412 3.92 2.84 4.84
N GLY A 413 4.20 1.79 4.08
CA GLY A 413 5.45 1.04 4.13
C GLY A 413 5.46 -0.18 5.07
N GLY A 414 4.43 -0.41 5.88
CA GLY A 414 4.23 -1.56 6.79
C GLY A 414 3.52 -2.77 6.18
N VAL A 415 3.09 -2.64 4.92
CA VAL A 415 2.67 -3.79 4.09
C VAL A 415 3.73 -4.05 3.06
N VAL A 416 4.22 -5.29 3.06
CA VAL A 416 5.22 -5.73 2.10
C VAL A 416 4.90 -7.14 1.63
N ALA A 417 5.01 -7.32 0.31
CA ALA A 417 4.94 -8.63 -0.30
C ALA A 417 6.24 -9.39 -0.08
N PHE A 418 6.11 -10.68 0.16
CA PHE A 418 7.18 -11.60 0.44
C PHE A 418 7.27 -12.62 -0.69
N ASP A 419 8.32 -12.50 -1.51
CA ASP A 419 8.62 -13.46 -2.58
C ASP A 419 9.34 -14.69 -1.99
N GLY A 420 8.83 -15.90 -2.25
CA GLY A 420 9.38 -17.15 -1.73
C GLY A 420 9.95 -18.08 -2.78
N VAL A 421 11.27 -18.36 -2.79
CA VAL A 421 11.88 -19.54 -3.49
C VAL A 421 13.28 -19.89 -2.92
N PRO A 422 13.76 -21.16 -2.86
CA PRO A 422 13.14 -22.40 -2.37
C PRO A 422 14.00 -23.24 -1.36
N GLY A 423 13.35 -24.16 -0.61
CA GLY A 423 13.89 -25.50 -0.24
C GLY A 423 14.29 -25.85 1.20
N GLN A 424 13.36 -26.43 1.98
CA GLN A 424 13.44 -27.72 2.72
C GLN A 424 12.34 -27.77 3.80
N TYR A 425 11.39 -28.70 3.65
CA TYR A 425 10.79 -29.56 4.68
C TYR A 425 9.62 -30.32 4.06
N ALA A 426 9.90 -31.54 3.60
CA ALA A 426 8.90 -32.59 3.41
C ALA A 426 9.23 -33.73 4.39
N ALA A 427 8.63 -33.66 5.58
CA ALA A 427 8.34 -34.76 6.52
C ALA A 427 7.70 -34.08 7.74
N ALA A 428 6.47 -34.35 8.16
CA ALA A 428 5.82 -35.64 8.24
C ALA A 428 4.32 -35.54 7.92
N ARG A 429 3.86 -36.35 6.96
CA ARG A 429 2.49 -36.87 7.00
C ARG A 429 2.49 -38.04 7.97
N ARG A 430 1.77 -37.91 9.09
CA ARG A 430 1.03 -39.04 9.65
C ARG A 430 -0.42 -38.86 9.23
N THR A 431 -0.87 -39.82 8.45
CA THR A 431 -2.23 -40.00 7.94
C THR A 431 -3.26 -39.94 9.07
N SER A 432 -4.23 -39.05 8.99
CA SER A 432 -5.54 -39.23 9.63
C SER A 432 -6.54 -39.71 8.56
N PRO A 433 -7.39 -40.72 8.83
CA PRO A 433 -8.32 -41.23 7.84
C PRO A 433 -9.50 -40.27 7.65
N ARG A 434 -10.02 -40.22 6.43
CA ARG A 434 -11.29 -39.55 6.07
C ARG A 434 -12.43 -39.98 7.01
N PRO A 435 -13.36 -39.09 7.39
CA PRO A 435 -14.56 -39.48 8.12
C PRO A 435 -15.47 -40.30 7.19
N SER A 436 -15.75 -41.54 7.60
CA SER A 436 -16.74 -42.42 6.97
C SER A 436 -18.16 -42.01 7.37
N ALA A 437 -19.08 -42.22 6.44
CA ALA A 437 -20.49 -41.86 6.51
C ALA A 437 -21.21 -42.34 7.78
N LEU A 438 -22.01 -41.45 8.36
CA LEU A 438 -22.97 -41.74 9.43
C LEU A 438 -23.94 -42.85 9.01
N ARG A 439 -23.80 -44.04 9.61
CA ARG A 439 -24.85 -45.06 9.63
C ARG A 439 -25.72 -44.85 10.88
N ARG A 440 -27.04 -44.80 10.66
CA ARG A 440 -28.09 -44.70 11.69
C ARG A 440 -28.01 -45.87 12.69
N PRO A 441 -28.30 -45.66 13.98
CA PRO A 441 -28.38 -46.74 14.96
C PRO A 441 -29.71 -47.50 14.85
N ALA A 442 -29.62 -48.82 14.98
CA ALA A 442 -30.75 -49.74 15.12
C ALA A 442 -31.16 -49.89 16.59
N SER A 443 -32.45 -50.10 16.81
CA SER A 443 -33.15 -50.27 18.09
C SER A 443 -32.70 -51.51 18.91
N PRO A 444 -32.80 -51.47 20.25
CA PRO A 444 -32.37 -52.57 21.11
C PRO A 444 -33.44 -53.68 21.20
N THR A 445 -33.04 -54.92 20.95
CA THR A 445 -33.81 -56.12 21.26
C THR A 445 -33.48 -56.65 22.65
N THR A 446 -34.56 -56.87 23.39
CA THR A 446 -34.71 -57.50 24.70
C THR A 446 -34.04 -58.88 24.79
N ARG A 447 -33.32 -59.15 25.88
CA ARG A 447 -33.20 -60.52 26.40
C ARG A 447 -33.07 -60.52 27.92
N GLN A 448 -34.05 -61.15 28.54
CA GLN A 448 -34.18 -61.46 29.95
C GLN A 448 -33.04 -62.40 30.40
N LEU A 449 -32.57 -62.20 31.63
CA LEU A 449 -32.02 -63.25 32.48
C LEU A 449 -32.82 -63.26 33.77
N SER A 450 -33.50 -64.38 34.01
CA SER A 450 -34.21 -64.72 35.25
C SER A 450 -33.25 -65.34 36.26
N GLU A 451 -33.35 -64.86 37.51
CA GLU A 451 -33.36 -65.58 38.81
C GLU A 451 -32.27 -66.65 39.09
N THR A 452 -31.59 -66.71 40.26
CA THR A 452 -32.14 -66.80 41.62
C THR A 452 -31.01 -66.80 42.69
N MET A 453 -31.38 -66.33 43.88
CA MET A 453 -30.94 -66.70 45.25
C MET A 453 -29.54 -66.34 45.81
N GLY A 454 -29.61 -65.73 47.00
CA GLY A 454 -28.52 -65.41 47.93
C GLY A 454 -29.00 -64.39 48.95
#